data_AF-A0A832UB98-F1
#
_entry.id   AF-A0A832UB98-F1
#
_cell.length_a   1.000
_cell.length_b   1.000
_cell.length_c   1.000
_cell.angle_alpha   90.00
_cell.angle_beta   90.00
_cell.angle_gamma   90.00
#
_symmetry.space_group_name_H-M   'P 1'
#
loop_
_entity.id
_entity.type
_entity.pdbx_description
1 polymer ?
#
loop_
_entity_poly.entity_id
_entity_poly.type
_entity_poly.pdbx_seq_one_letter_code
_entity_poly.pdbx_strand_id
1 'polypeptide(L)'
;MSHLPCDKAGTLCALATGAFPHVPLLREEDGVGISAGVYLAGGRPAIVIQSSGLGNMLNALLSLHGTFHLPLPIIASWRGVQNEVIPAQIPFNTRLPAILDGAGIPYATIMEPDELPRLQEMIRSSFAGGIPTVTLISPSCFDGGSCPAGEFPNRSREVPPIPGTVIDTPEMTRYDAIAALAPHLERALCVSNIGIPSKELFAVSDRDENFYMLGSYTQASPIGLGLALAQEREVVVIDGDGSLLGSAILPVIASLSPKNLTICCLDNGTFGSTGNQITQGYATTDLAQVASAAGIRETVQVQTEEALAAAISEKKAGPRFIHVIIRPGNSAVPNIPLSPGEIRDRFMQAMQAVSSGK
;
A
#
# COMPACT_ATOMS: atom_id res chain seq x y z
N MET A 1 9.72 -0.05 8.81
CA MET A 1 10.23 1.05 7.98
C MET A 1 10.22 0.61 6.52
N SER A 2 9.75 1.43 5.59
CA SER A 2 9.78 1.07 4.17
C SER A 2 10.92 1.83 3.47
N HIS A 3 11.63 1.17 2.55
CA HIS A 3 12.78 1.78 1.90
C HIS A 3 12.93 1.40 0.43
N LEU A 4 13.52 2.30 -0.36
CA LEU A 4 13.94 2.05 -1.74
C LEU A 4 15.46 2.29 -1.85
N PRO A 5 16.22 1.44 -2.57
CA PRO A 5 17.66 1.60 -2.69
C PRO A 5 18.06 2.97 -3.27
N CYS A 6 19.04 3.62 -2.65
CA CYS A 6 19.62 4.88 -3.13
C CYS A 6 21.11 4.88 -2.86
N ASP A 7 21.91 5.12 -3.90
CA ASP A 7 23.38 5.14 -3.85
C ASP A 7 23.91 6.17 -2.83
N LYS A 8 23.41 7.41 -2.89
CA LYS A 8 23.79 8.49 -1.97
C LYS A 8 23.16 8.39 -0.58
N ALA A 9 22.17 7.50 -0.39
CA ALA A 9 21.60 7.20 0.92
C ALA A 9 22.13 5.87 1.47
N GLY A 10 23.13 5.24 0.84
CA GLY A 10 23.48 3.84 1.10
C GLY A 10 23.79 3.55 2.57
N THR A 11 24.56 4.43 3.22
CA THR A 11 24.85 4.34 4.65
C THR A 11 23.61 4.53 5.53
N LEU A 12 22.75 5.50 5.21
CA LEU A 12 21.49 5.73 5.93
C LEU A 12 20.57 4.52 5.81
N CYS A 13 20.39 3.99 4.59
CA CYS A 13 19.60 2.81 4.33
C CYS A 13 20.15 1.60 5.09
N ALA A 14 21.48 1.39 5.09
CA ALA A 14 22.10 0.28 5.81
C ALA A 14 21.91 0.38 7.34
N LEU A 15 22.13 1.56 7.92
CA LEU A 15 21.91 1.80 9.35
C LEU A 15 20.43 1.58 9.73
N ALA A 16 19.53 2.08 8.89
CA ALA A 16 18.10 1.98 9.10
C ALA A 16 17.59 0.54 8.99
N THR A 17 18.01 -0.22 7.97
CA THR A 17 17.57 -1.61 7.76
C THR A 17 18.20 -2.59 8.74
N GLY A 18 19.36 -2.27 9.32
CA GLY A 18 19.97 -3.04 10.42
C GLY A 18 19.33 -2.79 11.78
N ALA A 19 18.71 -1.61 12.00
CA ALA A 19 18.14 -1.22 13.28
C ALA A 19 16.63 -1.48 13.41
N PHE A 20 15.89 -1.54 12.30
CA PHE A 20 14.43 -1.63 12.32
C PHE A 20 13.92 -2.73 11.37
N PRO A 21 12.77 -3.38 11.69
CA PRO A 21 12.05 -4.19 10.71
C PRO A 21 11.78 -3.37 9.45
N HIS A 22 12.15 -3.92 8.30
CA HIS A 22 12.10 -3.18 7.05
C HIS A 22 11.30 -3.91 5.96
N VAL A 23 10.66 -3.11 5.10
CA VAL A 23 10.00 -3.58 3.89
C VAL A 23 10.76 -3.02 2.69
N PRO A 24 11.32 -3.87 1.82
CA PRO A 24 11.90 -3.41 0.56
C PRO A 24 10.77 -3.01 -0.39
N LEU A 25 10.87 -1.82 -0.97
CA LEU A 25 9.91 -1.31 -1.95
C LEU A 25 10.40 -1.55 -3.37
N LEU A 26 9.47 -1.59 -4.33
CA LEU A 26 9.77 -1.43 -5.75
C LEU A 26 9.43 -0.01 -6.26
N ARG A 27 8.51 0.68 -5.58
CA ARG A 27 8.05 2.04 -5.88
C ARG A 27 7.79 2.76 -4.56
N GLU A 28 8.19 4.03 -4.44
CA GLU A 28 8.04 4.79 -3.19
C GLU A 28 6.58 4.95 -2.76
N GLU A 29 5.68 5.05 -3.75
CA GLU A 29 4.24 5.19 -3.54
C GLU A 29 3.63 4.01 -2.77
N ASP A 30 4.08 2.77 -2.99
CA ASP A 30 3.60 1.60 -2.22
C ASP A 30 3.97 1.72 -0.73
N GLY A 31 5.08 2.42 -0.42
CA GLY A 31 5.50 2.70 0.94
C GLY A 31 4.51 3.55 1.73
N VAL A 32 3.73 4.38 1.04
CA VAL A 32 2.68 5.23 1.64
C VAL A 32 1.58 4.34 2.21
N GLY A 33 0.96 3.49 1.40
CA GLY A 33 -0.09 2.58 1.86
C GLY A 33 0.40 1.57 2.89
N ILE A 34 1.59 0.97 2.72
CA ILE A 34 2.18 0.06 3.72
C ILE A 34 2.33 0.77 5.07
N SER A 35 2.80 2.01 5.06
CA SER A 35 2.96 2.80 6.29
C SER A 35 1.62 3.12 6.93
N ALA A 36 0.59 3.49 6.14
CA ALA A 36 -0.76 3.69 6.64
C ALA A 36 -1.29 2.42 7.32
N GLY A 37 -1.14 1.24 6.71
CA GLY A 37 -1.53 -0.04 7.31
C GLY A 37 -0.82 -0.33 8.62
N VAL A 38 0.49 -0.11 8.69
CA VAL A 38 1.28 -0.27 9.92
C VAL A 38 0.80 0.68 11.02
N TYR A 39 0.51 1.94 10.69
CA TYR A 39 0.03 2.92 11.67
C TYR A 39 -1.39 2.57 12.17
N LEU A 40 -2.29 2.22 11.26
CA LEU A 40 -3.64 1.78 11.61
C LEU A 40 -3.56 0.62 12.60
N ALA A 41 -2.67 -0.36 12.35
CA ALA A 41 -2.40 -1.47 13.26
C ALA A 41 -1.76 -1.10 14.63
N GLY A 42 -1.53 0.19 14.92
CA GLY A 42 -0.93 0.68 16.16
C GLY A 42 0.60 0.82 16.12
N GLY A 43 1.21 0.57 14.96
CA GLY A 43 2.64 0.74 14.73
C GLY A 43 3.06 2.21 14.54
N ARG A 44 4.38 2.42 14.45
CA ARG A 44 4.99 3.74 14.22
C ARG A 44 5.86 3.69 12.96
N PRO A 45 5.29 3.88 11.76
CA PRO A 45 6.03 3.75 10.52
C PRO A 45 6.93 4.96 10.25
N ALA A 46 7.90 4.75 9.37
CA ALA A 46 8.70 5.79 8.73
C ALA A 46 9.13 5.28 7.35
N ILE A 47 9.40 6.21 6.43
CA ILE A 47 9.90 5.91 5.08
C ILE A 47 11.29 6.51 4.90
N VAL A 48 12.22 5.73 4.36
CA VAL A 48 13.56 6.20 3.96
C VAL A 48 13.71 6.04 2.45
N ILE A 49 13.86 7.14 1.73
CA ILE A 49 13.89 7.16 0.26
C ILE A 49 14.91 8.14 -0.29
N GLN A 50 15.11 8.10 -1.60
CA GLN A 50 15.67 9.22 -2.34
C GLN A 50 14.61 10.31 -2.54
N SER A 51 15.00 11.58 -2.50
CA SER A 51 14.09 12.71 -2.63
C SER A 51 13.28 12.74 -3.94
N SER A 52 13.80 12.18 -5.03
CA SER A 52 13.07 12.11 -6.31
C SER A 52 11.77 11.30 -6.20
N GLY A 53 11.72 10.32 -5.29
CA GLY A 53 10.55 9.52 -5.01
C GLY A 53 9.36 10.31 -4.43
N LEU A 54 9.62 11.48 -3.83
CA LEU A 54 8.56 12.38 -3.36
C LEU A 54 7.60 12.76 -4.49
N GLY A 55 8.10 12.93 -5.72
CA GLY A 55 7.27 13.24 -6.87
C GLY A 55 6.30 12.12 -7.22
N ASN A 56 6.75 10.87 -7.12
CA ASN A 56 5.94 9.68 -7.44
C ASN A 56 4.82 9.44 -6.42
N MET A 57 5.01 9.86 -5.17
CA MET A 57 4.11 9.52 -4.07
C MET A 57 3.28 10.69 -3.53
N LEU A 58 3.48 11.92 -4.02
CA LEU A 58 2.89 13.14 -3.45
C LEU A 58 1.36 13.07 -3.39
N ASN A 59 0.72 12.58 -4.46
CA ASN A 59 -0.73 12.45 -4.52
C ASN A 59 -1.24 11.41 -3.52
N ALA A 60 -0.63 10.22 -3.47
CA ALA A 60 -0.99 9.19 -2.50
C ALA A 60 -0.78 9.68 -1.05
N LEU A 61 0.30 10.42 -0.79
CA LEU A 61 0.61 10.97 0.52
C LEU A 61 -0.48 11.91 1.03
N LEU A 62 -0.92 12.87 0.21
CA LEU A 62 -1.96 13.81 0.60
C LEU A 62 -3.34 13.15 0.65
N SER A 63 -3.67 12.33 -0.35
CA SER A 63 -4.99 11.69 -0.43
C SER A 63 -5.21 10.56 0.58
N LEU A 64 -4.14 10.00 1.17
CA LEU A 64 -4.21 9.00 2.25
C LEU A 64 -3.82 9.61 3.60
N HIS A 65 -2.55 9.95 3.80
CA HIS A 65 -2.06 10.41 5.09
C HIS A 65 -2.59 11.78 5.48
N GLY A 66 -2.69 12.70 4.52
CA GLY A 66 -3.33 14.00 4.74
C GLY A 66 -4.81 13.84 5.06
N THR A 67 -5.56 13.11 4.21
CA THR A 67 -7.02 12.91 4.36
C THR A 67 -7.40 12.23 5.67
N PHE A 68 -6.72 11.13 6.01
CA PHE A 68 -7.03 10.34 7.20
C PHE A 68 -6.27 10.79 8.44
N HIS A 69 -5.46 11.85 8.34
CA HIS A 69 -4.62 12.35 9.44
C HIS A 69 -3.76 11.21 10.02
N LEU A 70 -2.97 10.56 9.16
CA LEU A 70 -2.05 9.49 9.51
C LEU A 70 -0.62 10.03 9.52
N PRO A 71 0.10 9.96 10.66
CA PRO A 71 1.46 10.43 10.73
C PRO A 71 2.40 9.58 9.87
N LEU A 72 3.32 10.25 9.18
CA LEU A 72 4.33 9.60 8.37
C LEU A 72 5.58 10.46 8.26
N PRO A 73 6.60 10.20 9.09
CA PRO A 73 7.92 10.76 8.90
C PRO A 73 8.58 10.18 7.65
N ILE A 74 8.96 11.04 6.72
CA ILE A 74 9.70 10.70 5.50
C ILE A 74 11.10 11.28 5.61
N ILE A 75 12.09 10.42 5.47
CA ILE A 75 13.51 10.75 5.53
C ILE A 75 14.05 10.58 4.12
N ALA A 76 14.38 11.69 3.48
CA ALA A 76 14.75 11.72 2.08
C ALA A 76 16.21 12.14 1.91
N SER A 77 17.04 11.31 1.29
CA SER A 77 18.35 11.76 0.79
C SER A 77 18.13 12.73 -0.37
N TRP A 78 18.51 13.99 -0.16
CA TRP A 78 18.22 15.09 -1.05
C TRP A 78 19.18 15.12 -2.24
N ARG A 79 18.69 14.76 -3.42
CA ARG A 79 19.43 14.83 -4.68
C ARG A 79 19.31 16.21 -5.32
N GLY A 80 20.08 16.47 -6.37
CA GLY A 80 19.97 17.73 -7.14
C GLY A 80 20.53 18.96 -6.42
N VAL A 81 21.08 18.79 -5.23
CA VAL A 81 21.78 19.80 -4.43
C VAL A 81 23.24 19.41 -4.21
N GLN A 82 24.07 20.35 -3.74
CA GLN A 82 25.48 20.16 -3.38
C GLN A 82 26.29 19.32 -4.39
N ASN A 83 26.82 19.98 -5.43
CA ASN A 83 27.68 19.36 -6.44
C ASN A 83 27.06 18.13 -7.13
N GLU A 84 25.72 18.09 -7.27
CA GLU A 84 25.06 17.02 -8.04
C GLU A 84 25.50 17.07 -9.51
N VAL A 85 26.12 15.99 -9.96
CA VAL A 85 26.61 15.84 -11.33
C VAL A 85 25.62 15.09 -12.24
N ILE A 86 24.62 14.40 -11.68
CA ILE A 86 23.62 13.67 -12.46
C ILE A 86 22.52 14.63 -12.93
N PRO A 87 22.45 15.00 -14.23
CA PRO A 87 21.56 16.07 -14.69
C PRO A 87 20.09 15.76 -14.48
N ALA A 88 19.70 14.48 -14.60
CA ALA A 88 18.32 14.03 -14.38
C ALA A 88 17.81 14.27 -12.95
N GLN A 89 18.70 14.40 -11.97
CA GLN A 89 18.32 14.62 -10.58
C GLN A 89 18.05 16.10 -10.25
N ILE A 90 18.45 17.05 -11.11
CA ILE A 90 18.43 18.47 -10.78
C ILE A 90 17.04 19.11 -10.93
N PRO A 91 16.27 18.90 -12.03
CA PRO A 91 15.06 19.67 -12.29
C PRO A 91 13.98 19.52 -11.22
N PHE A 92 13.69 18.29 -10.82
CA PHE A 92 12.68 18.04 -9.79
C PHE A 92 13.20 18.43 -8.40
N ASN A 93 14.38 17.92 -8.02
CA ASN A 93 14.79 17.99 -6.62
C ASN A 93 15.20 19.38 -6.13
N THR A 94 15.69 20.27 -7.01
CA THR A 94 15.97 21.67 -6.65
C THR A 94 14.72 22.48 -6.30
N ARG A 95 13.54 22.02 -6.75
CA ARG A 95 12.25 22.68 -6.52
C ARG A 95 11.48 22.08 -5.35
N LEU A 96 11.99 21.01 -4.73
CA LEU A 96 11.30 20.28 -3.67
C LEU A 96 10.82 21.15 -2.51
N PRO A 97 11.62 22.08 -1.95
CA PRO A 97 11.15 23.00 -0.92
C PRO A 97 9.85 23.73 -1.32
N ALA A 98 9.84 24.34 -2.51
CA ALA A 98 8.66 25.06 -3.02
C ALA A 98 7.47 24.13 -3.33
N ILE A 99 7.74 22.89 -3.78
CA ILE A 99 6.69 21.88 -3.99
C ILE A 99 6.08 21.46 -2.65
N LEU A 100 6.89 21.25 -1.62
CA LEU A 100 6.45 20.87 -0.28
C LEU A 100 5.65 22.01 0.38
N ASP A 101 6.11 23.26 0.24
CA ASP A 101 5.37 24.45 0.64
C ASP A 101 4.01 24.52 -0.06
N GLY A 102 3.99 24.35 -1.39
CA GLY A 102 2.75 24.36 -2.18
C GLY A 102 1.80 23.20 -1.85
N ALA A 103 2.35 22.06 -1.42
CA ALA A 103 1.59 20.89 -0.96
C ALA A 103 1.13 21.00 0.50
N GLY A 104 1.59 22.01 1.24
CA GLY A 104 1.32 22.17 2.67
C GLY A 104 1.94 21.08 3.54
N ILE A 105 3.04 20.46 3.09
CA ILE A 105 3.74 19.39 3.83
C ILE A 105 4.89 20.01 4.62
N PRO A 106 4.87 19.95 5.97
CA PRO A 106 5.97 20.46 6.77
C PRO A 106 7.28 19.74 6.45
N TYR A 107 8.35 20.50 6.28
CA TYR A 107 9.67 19.94 6.03
C TYR A 107 10.79 20.66 6.76
N ALA A 108 11.90 19.93 6.93
CA ALA A 108 13.18 20.48 7.36
C ALA A 108 14.27 20.08 6.36
N THR A 109 15.29 20.93 6.23
CA THR A 109 16.52 20.65 5.49
C THR A 109 17.65 20.43 6.48
N ILE A 110 18.45 19.40 6.27
CA ILE A 110 19.67 19.10 7.03
C ILE A 110 20.81 19.13 6.03
N MET A 111 21.65 20.16 6.09
CA MET A 111 22.77 20.36 5.17
C MET A 111 24.08 19.86 5.79
N GLU A 112 24.19 19.93 7.11
CA GLU A 112 25.38 19.52 7.86
C GLU A 112 25.05 18.49 8.97
N PRO A 113 26.00 17.61 9.36
CA PRO A 113 25.76 16.57 10.38
C PRO A 113 25.29 17.07 11.75
N ASP A 114 25.69 18.27 12.17
CA ASP A 114 25.30 18.87 13.46
C ASP A 114 23.82 19.28 13.50
N GLU A 115 23.16 19.39 12.34
CA GLU A 115 21.72 19.64 12.22
C GLU A 115 20.86 18.37 12.37
N LEU A 116 21.45 17.17 12.46
CA LEU A 116 20.74 15.90 12.60
C LEU A 116 19.69 15.84 13.73
N PRO A 117 19.83 16.53 14.88
CA PRO A 117 18.78 16.58 15.90
C PRO A 117 17.41 17.07 15.37
N ARG A 118 17.37 17.86 14.28
CA ARG A 118 16.13 18.32 13.63
C ARG A 118 15.29 17.17 13.09
N LEU A 119 15.91 16.05 12.70
CA LEU A 119 15.18 14.85 12.28
C LEU A 119 14.25 14.34 13.39
N GLN A 120 14.73 14.34 14.64
CA GLN A 120 13.92 13.88 15.78
C GLN A 120 12.74 14.81 16.05
N GLU A 121 12.91 16.11 15.81
CA GLU A 121 11.83 17.10 15.92
C GLU A 121 10.76 16.84 14.84
N MET A 122 11.16 16.63 13.59
CA MET A 122 10.23 16.32 12.50
C MET A 122 9.45 15.01 12.74
N ILE A 123 10.13 13.97 13.23
CA ILE A 123 9.46 12.71 13.59
C ILE A 123 8.42 12.97 14.70
N ARG A 124 8.79 13.72 15.74
CA ARG A 124 7.87 14.04 16.85
C ARG A 124 6.68 14.87 16.37
N SER A 125 6.90 15.88 15.55
CA SER A 125 5.84 16.74 15.03
C SER A 125 4.88 15.99 14.11
N SER A 126 5.38 15.05 13.30
CA SER A 126 4.53 14.17 12.47
C SER A 126 3.54 13.39 13.32
N PHE A 127 4.02 12.65 14.33
CA PHE A 127 3.16 11.85 15.21
C PHE A 127 2.23 12.70 16.08
N ALA A 128 2.69 13.86 16.56
CA ALA A 128 1.86 14.76 17.37
C ALA A 128 0.75 15.43 16.53
N GLY A 129 1.05 15.78 15.27
CA GLY A 129 0.10 16.43 14.37
C GLY A 129 -0.78 15.48 13.58
N GLY A 130 -0.46 14.18 13.54
CA GLY A 130 -1.15 13.22 12.68
C GLY A 130 -0.99 13.53 11.20
N ILE A 131 0.16 14.06 10.78
CA ILE A 131 0.40 14.50 9.40
C ILE A 131 1.72 13.97 8.85
N PRO A 132 1.87 13.84 7.53
CA PRO A 132 3.16 13.50 6.95
C PRO A 132 4.14 14.68 7.11
N THR A 133 5.41 14.36 7.30
CA THR A 133 6.50 15.35 7.35
C THR A 133 7.69 14.87 6.54
N VAL A 134 8.45 15.79 5.97
CA VAL A 134 9.64 15.45 5.16
C VAL A 134 10.91 16.03 5.79
N THR A 135 11.94 15.20 5.93
CA THR A 135 13.29 15.68 6.25
C THR A 135 14.18 15.45 5.04
N LEU A 136 14.58 16.55 4.39
CA LEU A 136 15.51 16.55 3.26
C LEU A 136 16.94 16.60 3.79
N ILE A 137 17.69 15.50 3.66
CA ILE A 137 19.05 15.40 4.19
C ILE A 137 20.05 15.41 3.04
N SER A 138 20.96 16.38 3.09
CA SER A 138 22.04 16.52 2.12
C SER A 138 22.97 15.31 2.11
N PRO A 139 23.47 14.86 0.95
CA PRO A 139 24.44 13.78 0.86
C PRO A 139 25.71 14.01 1.67
N SER A 140 26.13 15.27 1.88
CA SER A 140 27.28 15.64 2.74
C SER A 140 27.17 15.11 4.16
N CYS A 141 25.94 14.94 4.68
CA CYS A 141 25.70 14.39 6.00
C CYS A 141 26.01 12.89 6.10
N PHE A 142 26.23 12.24 4.96
CA PHE A 142 26.48 10.81 4.81
C PHE A 142 27.80 10.52 4.07
N ASP A 143 28.61 11.55 3.80
CA ASP A 143 29.87 11.42 3.06
C ASP A 143 30.81 10.43 3.77
N GLY A 144 31.22 9.39 3.03
CA GLY A 144 32.19 8.39 3.47
C GLY A 144 31.72 6.93 3.49
N GLY A 145 30.47 6.62 3.14
CA GLY A 145 30.00 5.22 3.07
C GLY A 145 29.18 4.90 1.82
N SER A 146 29.55 3.80 1.15
CA SER A 146 28.68 3.11 0.19
C SER A 146 27.75 2.16 0.93
N CYS A 147 26.66 1.71 0.28
CA CYS A 147 25.98 0.51 0.75
C CYS A 147 27.04 -0.61 0.94
N PRO A 148 27.08 -1.29 2.11
CA PRO A 148 27.96 -2.42 2.27
C PRO A 148 27.66 -3.45 1.18
N ALA A 149 28.71 -4.01 0.56
CA ALA A 149 28.55 -5.07 -0.42
C ALA A 149 27.89 -6.28 0.28
N GLY A 150 26.69 -6.63 -0.15
CA GLY A 150 25.97 -7.79 0.37
C GLY A 150 26.56 -9.11 -0.17
N GLU A 151 26.38 -10.18 0.57
CA GLU A 151 26.55 -11.52 0.03
C GLU A 151 25.37 -11.85 -0.89
N PHE A 152 25.66 -12.32 -2.11
CA PHE A 152 24.63 -12.74 -3.06
C PHE A 152 24.35 -14.24 -2.87
N PRO A 153 23.16 -14.64 -2.39
CA PRO A 153 22.81 -16.05 -2.29
C PRO A 153 22.67 -16.68 -3.69
N ASN A 154 22.65 -18.01 -3.74
CA ASN A 154 22.39 -18.73 -5.00
C ASN A 154 21.03 -18.31 -5.58
N ARG A 155 21.03 -17.92 -6.86
CA ARG A 155 19.85 -17.46 -7.59
C ARG A 155 18.96 -18.61 -8.12
N SER A 156 19.31 -19.87 -7.85
CA SER A 156 18.52 -21.03 -8.27
C SER A 156 17.15 -21.05 -7.57
N ARG A 157 16.08 -21.10 -8.34
CA ARG A 157 14.71 -21.28 -7.85
C ARG A 157 13.87 -22.07 -8.84
N GLU A 158 12.89 -22.80 -8.33
CA GLU A 158 11.84 -23.39 -9.15
C GLU A 158 10.73 -22.36 -9.39
N VAL A 159 10.30 -22.25 -10.64
CA VAL A 159 9.16 -21.42 -11.03
C VAL A 159 8.10 -22.39 -11.58
N PRO A 160 6.95 -22.52 -10.92
CA PRO A 160 5.90 -23.42 -11.39
C PRO A 160 5.34 -22.93 -12.73
N PRO A 161 4.82 -23.83 -13.57
CA PRO A 161 4.10 -23.43 -14.77
C PRO A 161 2.86 -22.62 -14.37
N ILE A 162 2.58 -21.55 -15.13
CA ILE A 162 1.35 -20.78 -14.96
C ILE A 162 0.27 -21.52 -15.75
N PRO A 163 -0.79 -22.03 -15.09
CA PRO A 163 -1.85 -22.74 -15.80
C PRO A 163 -2.62 -21.76 -16.69
N GLY A 164 -3.06 -22.25 -17.85
CA GLY A 164 -4.02 -21.52 -18.67
C GLY A 164 -5.36 -21.41 -17.96
N THR A 165 -6.07 -20.32 -18.19
CA THR A 165 -7.38 -20.01 -17.64
C THR A 165 -8.37 -19.78 -18.79
N VAL A 166 -9.63 -20.18 -18.58
CA VAL A 166 -10.74 -19.86 -19.47
C VAL A 166 -11.66 -18.94 -18.71
N ILE A 167 -11.82 -17.71 -19.20
CA ILE A 167 -12.73 -16.72 -18.64
C ILE A 167 -14.00 -16.73 -19.48
N ASP A 168 -15.11 -17.11 -18.86
CA ASP A 168 -16.44 -17.10 -19.43
C ASP A 168 -17.04 -15.70 -19.35
N THR A 169 -18.23 -15.52 -19.93
CA THR A 169 -18.94 -14.24 -19.79
C THR A 169 -19.38 -14.07 -18.33
N PRO A 170 -18.96 -12.99 -17.63
CA PRO A 170 -19.28 -12.83 -16.23
C PRO A 170 -20.76 -12.56 -16.00
N GLU A 171 -21.31 -13.14 -14.94
CA GLU A 171 -22.71 -12.94 -14.53
C GLU A 171 -22.82 -12.05 -13.29
N MET A 172 -21.95 -12.24 -12.30
CA MET A 172 -21.92 -11.45 -11.05
C MET A 172 -21.53 -10.00 -11.31
N THR A 173 -22.19 -9.07 -10.60
CA THR A 173 -21.71 -7.69 -10.46
C THR A 173 -20.71 -7.57 -9.32
N ARG A 174 -20.04 -6.42 -9.22
CA ARG A 174 -19.19 -6.11 -8.05
C ARG A 174 -19.97 -6.16 -6.74
N TYR A 175 -21.21 -5.68 -6.75
CA TYR A 175 -22.09 -5.68 -5.58
C TYR A 175 -22.41 -7.11 -5.14
N ASP A 176 -22.71 -8.01 -6.09
CA ASP A 176 -22.96 -9.43 -5.79
C ASP A 176 -21.71 -10.08 -5.18
N ALA A 177 -20.53 -9.85 -5.75
CA ALA A 177 -19.27 -10.35 -5.19
C ALA A 177 -18.99 -9.82 -3.78
N ILE A 178 -19.24 -8.53 -3.52
CA ILE A 178 -19.12 -7.94 -2.19
C ILE A 178 -20.12 -8.57 -1.20
N ALA A 179 -21.37 -8.78 -1.63
CA ALA A 179 -22.41 -9.43 -0.84
C ALA A 179 -22.03 -10.88 -0.49
N ALA A 180 -21.43 -11.61 -1.42
CA ALA A 180 -20.94 -12.96 -1.21
C ALA A 180 -19.73 -13.01 -0.26
N LEU A 181 -18.86 -12.01 -0.30
CA LEU A 181 -17.71 -11.90 0.60
C LEU A 181 -18.11 -11.53 2.02
N ALA A 182 -19.08 -10.63 2.20
CA ALA A 182 -19.39 -9.99 3.48
C ALA A 182 -19.62 -10.95 4.66
N PRO A 183 -20.36 -12.08 4.53
CA PRO A 183 -20.53 -13.06 5.62
C PRO A 183 -19.23 -13.70 6.10
N HIS A 184 -18.18 -13.69 5.28
CA HIS A 184 -16.89 -14.29 5.61
C HIS A 184 -15.91 -13.30 6.24
N LEU A 185 -16.28 -12.02 6.32
CA LEU A 185 -15.42 -10.96 6.82
C LEU A 185 -15.49 -10.77 8.34
N GLU A 186 -16.47 -11.36 9.04
CA GLU A 186 -16.89 -11.00 10.42
C GLU A 186 -15.75 -10.69 11.42
N ARG A 187 -14.62 -11.40 11.34
CA ARG A 187 -13.48 -11.22 12.27
C ARG A 187 -12.23 -10.62 11.63
N ALA A 188 -12.22 -10.53 10.29
CA ALA A 188 -11.10 -10.04 9.51
C ALA A 188 -11.06 -8.51 9.50
N LEU A 189 -9.86 -7.94 9.47
CA LEU A 189 -9.65 -6.54 9.14
C LEU A 189 -9.84 -6.40 7.62
N CYS A 190 -10.81 -5.61 7.17
CA CYS A 190 -11.06 -5.44 5.75
C CYS A 190 -10.64 -4.06 5.28
N VAL A 191 -9.89 -4.01 4.18
CA VAL A 191 -9.57 -2.78 3.45
C VAL A 191 -10.33 -2.81 2.14
N SER A 192 -11.13 -1.79 1.84
CA SER A 192 -11.87 -1.70 0.57
C SER A 192 -11.33 -0.58 -0.31
N ASN A 193 -11.26 -0.85 -1.60
CA ASN A 193 -10.70 0.06 -2.60
C ASN A 193 -11.47 1.39 -2.73
N ILE A 194 -10.82 2.36 -3.38
CA ILE A 194 -11.29 3.72 -3.55
C ILE A 194 -12.62 3.82 -4.30
N GLY A 195 -13.51 4.64 -3.74
CA GLY A 195 -14.71 5.10 -4.43
C GLY A 195 -15.85 4.11 -4.30
N ILE A 196 -16.36 3.62 -5.43
CA ILE A 196 -17.60 2.82 -5.45
C ILE A 196 -17.49 1.49 -4.67
N PRO A 197 -16.40 0.71 -4.73
CA PRO A 197 -16.29 -0.53 -3.95
C PRO A 197 -16.47 -0.30 -2.45
N SER A 198 -15.90 0.77 -1.90
CA SER A 198 -16.11 1.15 -0.49
C SER A 198 -17.57 1.50 -0.19
N LYS A 199 -18.28 2.19 -1.10
CA LYS A 199 -19.71 2.52 -0.91
C LYS A 199 -20.59 1.27 -0.95
N GLU A 200 -20.31 0.37 -1.88
CA GLU A 200 -21.04 -0.89 -2.01
C GLU A 200 -20.81 -1.78 -0.78
N LEU A 201 -19.57 -1.89 -0.29
CA LEU A 201 -19.28 -2.60 0.96
C LEU A 201 -19.98 -1.96 2.17
N PHE A 202 -20.00 -0.63 2.27
CA PHE A 202 -20.71 0.07 3.34
C PHE A 202 -22.22 -0.21 3.30
N ALA A 203 -22.83 -0.21 2.11
CA ALA A 203 -24.25 -0.51 1.94
C ALA A 203 -24.59 -1.98 2.24
N VAL A 204 -23.69 -2.91 1.91
CA VAL A 204 -23.87 -4.34 2.15
C VAL A 204 -23.67 -4.70 3.63
N SER A 205 -22.58 -4.24 4.24
CA SER A 205 -22.18 -4.64 5.59
C SER A 205 -21.22 -3.63 6.20
N ASP A 206 -21.79 -2.60 6.85
CA ASP A 206 -21.02 -1.66 7.66
C ASP A 206 -20.57 -2.30 8.98
N ARG A 207 -19.28 -2.15 9.32
CA ARG A 207 -18.68 -2.62 10.57
C ARG A 207 -17.36 -1.92 10.87
N ASP A 208 -17.00 -1.78 12.14
CA ASP A 208 -15.84 -1.01 12.55
C ASP A 208 -14.52 -1.55 11.98
N GLU A 209 -14.42 -2.87 11.73
CA GLU A 209 -13.27 -3.52 11.08
C GLU A 209 -13.18 -3.32 9.56
N ASN A 210 -14.03 -2.48 8.96
CA ASN A 210 -13.88 -2.05 7.58
C ASN A 210 -13.17 -0.69 7.51
N PHE A 211 -12.02 -0.66 6.86
CA PHE A 211 -11.36 0.57 6.45
C PHE A 211 -11.78 0.91 5.01
N TYR A 212 -12.63 1.93 4.89
CA TYR A 212 -13.10 2.44 3.60
C TYR A 212 -12.11 3.46 3.05
N MET A 213 -11.36 3.07 2.02
CA MET A 213 -10.39 3.96 1.40
C MET A 213 -11.13 5.01 0.56
N LEU A 214 -11.05 6.28 0.96
CA LEU A 214 -11.77 7.38 0.28
C LEU A 214 -10.96 8.01 -0.86
N GLY A 215 -9.64 7.78 -0.88
CA GLY A 215 -8.66 8.37 -1.81
C GLY A 215 -7.59 7.37 -2.23
N SER A 216 -6.57 7.83 -2.95
CA SER A 216 -5.31 7.08 -3.15
C SER A 216 -5.42 5.79 -3.98
N TYR A 217 -5.53 5.97 -5.30
CA TYR A 217 -5.37 4.91 -6.29
C TYR A 217 -4.14 4.03 -5.98
N THR A 218 -4.25 2.71 -6.20
CA THR A 218 -3.24 1.66 -5.94
C THR A 218 -2.94 1.30 -4.48
N GLN A 219 -3.57 1.95 -3.49
CA GLN A 219 -3.13 1.82 -2.09
C GLN A 219 -3.85 0.77 -1.24
N ALA A 220 -4.95 0.16 -1.70
CA ALA A 220 -5.69 -0.81 -0.88
C ALA A 220 -4.84 -2.05 -0.51
N SER A 221 -4.21 -2.70 -1.49
CA SER A 221 -3.30 -3.82 -1.24
C SER A 221 -2.04 -3.44 -0.45
N PRO A 222 -1.37 -2.30 -0.70
CA PRO A 222 -0.32 -1.78 0.17
C PRO A 222 -0.75 -1.59 1.64
N ILE A 223 -1.93 -1.01 1.91
CA ILE A 223 -2.48 -0.88 3.27
C ILE A 223 -2.68 -2.26 3.89
N GLY A 224 -3.28 -3.20 3.14
CA GLY A 224 -3.47 -4.58 3.58
C GLY A 224 -2.17 -5.27 3.97
N LEU A 225 -1.10 -5.11 3.18
CA LEU A 225 0.22 -5.63 3.52
C LEU A 225 0.74 -5.01 4.83
N GLY A 226 0.62 -3.69 4.99
CA GLY A 226 1.03 -3.01 6.23
C GLY A 226 0.32 -3.54 7.48
N LEU A 227 -0.99 -3.77 7.38
CA LEU A 227 -1.79 -4.38 8.45
C LEU A 227 -1.32 -5.82 8.75
N ALA A 228 -1.14 -6.64 7.71
CA ALA A 228 -0.77 -8.04 7.86
C ALA A 228 0.63 -8.24 8.45
N LEU A 229 1.55 -7.31 8.23
CA LEU A 229 2.89 -7.33 8.83
C LEU A 229 2.90 -6.87 10.30
N ALA A 230 1.87 -6.16 10.74
CA ALA A 230 1.80 -5.55 12.07
C ALA A 230 0.80 -6.26 13.01
N GLN A 231 0.01 -7.20 12.50
CA GLN A 231 -1.04 -7.93 13.23
C GLN A 231 -1.09 -9.39 12.81
N GLU A 232 -1.54 -10.26 13.71
CA GLU A 232 -1.78 -11.69 13.44
C GLU A 232 -3.23 -11.94 12.96
N ARG A 233 -4.13 -10.97 13.11
CA ARG A 233 -5.52 -11.08 12.65
C ARG A 233 -5.58 -11.25 11.14
N GLU A 234 -6.58 -11.97 10.67
CA GLU A 234 -6.86 -12.09 9.24
C GLU A 234 -7.10 -10.71 8.62
N VAL A 235 -6.45 -10.44 7.48
CA VAL A 235 -6.58 -9.22 6.70
C VAL A 235 -7.13 -9.59 5.32
N VAL A 236 -8.26 -9.00 4.94
CA VAL A 236 -8.88 -9.18 3.63
C VAL A 236 -8.91 -7.85 2.89
N VAL A 237 -8.28 -7.78 1.74
CA VAL A 237 -8.31 -6.60 0.88
C VAL A 237 -9.31 -6.84 -0.25
N ILE A 238 -10.29 -5.95 -0.39
CA ILE A 238 -11.14 -5.88 -1.58
C ILE A 238 -10.52 -4.83 -2.50
N ASP A 239 -9.77 -5.28 -3.49
CA ASP A 239 -9.08 -4.44 -4.48
C ASP A 239 -9.70 -4.60 -5.87
N GLY A 240 -9.32 -3.74 -6.81
CA GLY A 240 -9.78 -3.78 -8.20
C GLY A 240 -8.65 -4.06 -9.19
N ASP A 241 -9.00 -4.59 -10.36
CA ASP A 241 -8.07 -4.87 -11.46
C ASP A 241 -7.23 -3.65 -11.83
N GLY A 242 -7.85 -2.48 -12.05
CA GLY A 242 -7.12 -1.27 -12.41
C GLY A 242 -6.08 -0.87 -11.36
N SER A 243 -6.47 -0.91 -10.07
CA SER A 243 -5.58 -0.59 -8.94
C SER A 243 -4.38 -1.53 -8.87
N LEU A 244 -4.60 -2.83 -9.01
CA LEU A 244 -3.55 -3.85 -8.98
C LEU A 244 -2.63 -3.78 -10.20
N LEU A 245 -3.17 -3.53 -11.40
CA LEU A 245 -2.40 -3.33 -12.63
C LEU A 245 -1.54 -2.05 -12.57
N GLY A 246 -1.98 -1.04 -11.81
CA GLY A 246 -1.25 0.22 -11.62
C GLY A 246 -0.15 0.17 -10.54
N SER A 247 -0.08 -0.90 -9.75
CA SER A 247 0.81 -1.04 -8.59
C SER A 247 2.01 -1.96 -8.87
N ALA A 248 3.07 -1.85 -8.06
CA ALA A 248 4.19 -2.79 -8.01
C ALA A 248 4.15 -3.69 -6.75
N ILE A 249 3.00 -3.79 -6.08
CA ILE A 249 2.90 -4.40 -4.75
C ILE A 249 2.95 -5.94 -4.73
N LEU A 250 2.48 -6.62 -5.78
CA LEU A 250 2.35 -8.10 -5.75
C LEU A 250 3.69 -8.83 -5.54
N PRO A 251 4.81 -8.46 -6.21
CA PRO A 251 6.12 -9.05 -5.92
C PRO A 251 6.61 -8.77 -4.50
N VAL A 252 6.27 -7.60 -3.93
CA VAL A 252 6.63 -7.24 -2.55
C VAL A 252 5.88 -8.14 -1.58
N ILE A 253 4.56 -8.30 -1.75
CA ILE A 253 3.72 -9.20 -0.95
C ILE A 253 4.24 -10.64 -1.02
N ALA A 254 4.54 -11.13 -2.23
CA ALA A 254 5.08 -12.47 -2.43
C ALA A 254 6.42 -12.69 -1.69
N SER A 255 7.30 -11.68 -1.70
CA SER A 255 8.61 -11.75 -1.04
C SER A 255 8.52 -11.80 0.49
N LEU A 256 7.54 -11.11 1.09
CA LEU A 256 7.34 -11.05 2.54
C LEU A 256 6.46 -12.19 3.05
N SER A 257 5.61 -12.74 2.19
CA SER A 257 4.77 -13.92 2.44
C SER A 257 3.96 -13.87 3.76
N PRO A 258 3.14 -12.82 4.00
CA PRO A 258 2.32 -12.75 5.20
C PRO A 258 1.23 -13.83 5.22
N LYS A 259 1.20 -14.64 6.28
CA LYS A 259 0.32 -15.81 6.41
C LYS A 259 -1.16 -15.48 6.60
N ASN A 260 -1.47 -14.24 6.93
CA ASN A 260 -2.81 -13.76 7.29
C ASN A 260 -3.41 -12.79 6.27
N LEU A 261 -2.81 -12.65 5.08
CA LEU A 261 -3.30 -11.73 4.04
C LEU A 261 -4.05 -12.47 2.92
N THR A 262 -5.25 -12.00 2.60
CA THR A 262 -6.00 -12.38 1.40
C THR A 262 -6.35 -11.14 0.58
N ILE A 263 -6.06 -11.16 -0.72
CA ILE A 263 -6.45 -10.12 -1.68
C ILE A 263 -7.57 -10.68 -2.55
N CYS A 264 -8.75 -10.08 -2.47
CA CYS A 264 -9.88 -10.31 -3.36
C CYS A 264 -9.84 -9.24 -4.45
N CYS A 265 -9.33 -9.60 -5.63
CA CYS A 265 -9.33 -8.74 -6.81
C CYS A 265 -10.68 -8.85 -7.51
N LEU A 266 -11.52 -7.82 -7.37
CA LEU A 266 -12.79 -7.71 -8.09
C LEU A 266 -12.50 -7.11 -9.47
N ASP A 267 -12.38 -7.98 -10.47
CA ASP A 267 -12.02 -7.62 -11.83
C ASP A 267 -13.25 -7.48 -12.71
N ASN A 268 -13.64 -6.23 -12.95
CA ASN A 268 -14.69 -5.89 -13.90
C ASN A 268 -14.14 -5.36 -15.23
N GLY A 269 -12.82 -5.47 -15.46
CA GLY A 269 -12.12 -4.99 -16.64
C GLY A 269 -12.28 -3.50 -16.92
N THR A 270 -12.68 -2.67 -15.94
CA THR A 270 -12.95 -1.25 -16.18
C THR A 270 -12.62 -0.37 -14.97
N PHE A 271 -12.26 0.89 -15.21
CA PHE A 271 -12.21 1.91 -14.15
C PHE A 271 -13.62 2.36 -13.75
N GLY A 272 -14.30 1.53 -12.96
CA GLY A 272 -15.71 1.72 -12.60
C GLY A 272 -16.02 3.08 -11.94
N SER A 273 -15.10 3.58 -11.13
CA SER A 273 -15.27 4.86 -10.41
C SER A 273 -15.09 6.11 -11.29
N THR A 274 -14.48 6.02 -12.48
CA THR A 274 -14.15 7.18 -13.34
C THR A 274 -14.86 7.20 -14.68
N GLY A 275 -15.82 6.30 -14.90
CA GLY A 275 -16.62 6.25 -16.13
C GLY A 275 -16.49 4.95 -16.93
N ASN A 276 -16.05 3.85 -16.31
CA ASN A 276 -15.94 2.52 -16.91
C ASN A 276 -15.02 2.45 -18.13
N GLN A 277 -13.91 3.19 -18.14
CA GLN A 277 -12.89 3.04 -19.18
C GLN A 277 -12.28 1.64 -19.08
N ILE A 278 -12.16 0.96 -20.22
CA ILE A 278 -11.63 -0.41 -20.30
C ILE A 278 -10.18 -0.46 -19.77
N THR A 279 -9.90 -1.43 -18.91
CA THR A 279 -8.54 -1.76 -18.45
C THR A 279 -7.96 -2.92 -19.25
N GLN A 280 -6.69 -3.22 -18.99
CA GLN A 280 -6.01 -4.37 -19.58
C GLN A 280 -6.53 -5.71 -19.01
N GLY A 281 -7.19 -5.70 -17.85
CA GLY A 281 -7.89 -6.86 -17.29
C GLY A 281 -9.05 -7.35 -18.16
N TYR A 282 -9.65 -6.45 -18.96
CA TYR A 282 -10.80 -6.76 -19.79
C TYR A 282 -10.55 -7.81 -20.88
N ALA A 283 -9.34 -7.84 -21.44
CA ALA A 283 -9.07 -8.63 -22.65
C ALA A 283 -7.72 -9.35 -22.70
N THR A 284 -6.72 -8.90 -21.93
CA THR A 284 -5.34 -9.39 -22.13
C THR A 284 -4.65 -9.87 -20.87
N THR A 285 -4.92 -9.26 -19.72
CA THR A 285 -4.17 -9.53 -18.50
C THR A 285 -5.01 -10.33 -17.53
N ASP A 286 -4.60 -11.57 -17.27
CA ASP A 286 -5.16 -12.39 -16.20
C ASP A 286 -4.43 -12.10 -14.88
N LEU A 287 -5.11 -11.49 -13.91
CA LEU A 287 -4.50 -11.11 -12.64
C LEU A 287 -4.19 -12.31 -11.72
N ALA A 288 -4.88 -13.45 -11.83
CA ALA A 288 -4.49 -14.67 -11.13
C ALA A 288 -3.14 -15.18 -11.65
N GLN A 289 -2.94 -15.15 -12.97
CA GLN A 289 -1.66 -15.51 -13.56
C GLN A 289 -0.54 -14.52 -13.19
N VAL A 290 -0.83 -13.21 -13.17
CA VAL A 290 0.13 -12.18 -12.71
C VAL A 290 0.51 -12.39 -11.25
N ALA A 291 -0.45 -12.64 -10.35
CA ALA A 291 -0.18 -12.90 -8.94
C ALA A 291 0.66 -14.17 -8.74
N SER A 292 0.35 -15.24 -9.48
CA SER A 292 1.14 -16.47 -9.49
C SER A 292 2.58 -16.22 -9.97
N ALA A 293 2.75 -15.49 -11.07
CA ALA A 293 4.05 -15.12 -11.63
C ALA A 293 4.88 -14.23 -10.68
N ALA A 294 4.20 -13.37 -9.91
CA ALA A 294 4.82 -12.54 -8.87
C ALA A 294 5.30 -13.38 -7.67
N GLY A 295 4.76 -14.59 -7.49
CA GLY A 295 5.16 -15.55 -6.46
C GLY A 295 4.08 -15.85 -5.40
N ILE A 296 2.85 -15.35 -5.58
CA ILE A 296 1.73 -15.67 -4.68
C ILE A 296 1.15 -17.02 -5.08
N ARG A 297 1.52 -18.07 -4.34
CA ARG A 297 1.22 -19.47 -4.70
C ARG A 297 -0.23 -19.86 -4.44
N GLU A 298 -0.84 -19.31 -3.39
CA GLU A 298 -2.24 -19.55 -3.06
C GLU A 298 -3.13 -18.61 -3.88
N THR A 299 -3.19 -18.87 -5.18
CA THR A 299 -3.95 -18.08 -6.14
C THR A 299 -5.07 -18.91 -6.76
N VAL A 300 -6.26 -18.34 -6.85
CA VAL A 300 -7.44 -18.95 -7.49
C VAL A 300 -8.21 -17.91 -8.29
N GLN A 301 -8.76 -18.32 -9.43
CA GLN A 301 -9.72 -17.53 -10.21
C GLN A 301 -11.11 -18.10 -10.00
N VAL A 302 -12.08 -17.22 -9.76
CA VAL A 302 -13.49 -17.57 -9.52
C VAL A 302 -14.40 -16.72 -10.41
N GLN A 303 -15.48 -17.33 -10.89
CA GLN A 303 -16.40 -16.70 -11.86
C GLN A 303 -17.87 -16.80 -11.42
N THR A 304 -18.16 -17.50 -10.32
CA THR A 304 -19.51 -17.63 -9.74
C THR A 304 -19.50 -17.31 -8.25
N GLU A 305 -20.69 -17.04 -7.71
CA GLU A 305 -20.86 -16.68 -6.30
C GLU A 305 -20.47 -17.84 -5.38
N GLU A 306 -20.85 -19.07 -5.75
CA GLU A 306 -20.54 -20.28 -4.99
C GLU A 306 -19.04 -20.55 -4.97
N ALA A 307 -18.35 -20.35 -6.09
CA ALA A 307 -16.90 -20.51 -6.17
C ALA A 307 -16.18 -19.45 -5.33
N LEU A 308 -16.67 -18.21 -5.31
CA LEU A 308 -16.14 -17.14 -4.47
C LEU A 308 -16.33 -17.45 -2.98
N ALA A 309 -17.55 -17.85 -2.57
CA ALA A 309 -17.86 -18.22 -1.20
C ALA A 309 -17.04 -19.42 -0.72
N ALA A 310 -16.85 -20.44 -1.58
CA ALA A 310 -15.99 -21.58 -1.30
C ALA A 310 -14.53 -21.15 -1.12
N ALA A 311 -14.00 -20.35 -2.07
CA ALA A 311 -12.63 -19.87 -2.02
C ALA A 311 -12.34 -19.08 -0.74
N ILE A 312 -13.18 -18.11 -0.36
CA ILE A 312 -12.93 -17.32 0.86
C ILE A 312 -13.06 -18.19 2.13
N SER A 313 -13.97 -19.16 2.16
CA SER A 313 -14.22 -20.05 3.30
C SER A 313 -13.08 -21.02 3.62
N GLU A 314 -12.24 -21.39 2.65
CA GLU A 314 -11.15 -22.35 2.85
C GLU A 314 -10.09 -21.90 3.88
N LYS A 315 -9.99 -20.59 4.16
CA LYS A 315 -9.08 -20.00 5.17
C LYS A 315 -7.64 -20.57 5.17
N LYS A 316 -7.07 -20.76 3.98
CA LYS A 316 -5.67 -21.19 3.82
C LYS A 316 -4.70 -20.15 4.37
N ALA A 317 -3.48 -20.57 4.70
CA ALA A 317 -2.42 -19.63 5.05
C ALA A 317 -2.02 -18.82 3.80
N GLY A 318 -1.87 -17.51 3.96
CA GLY A 318 -1.52 -16.57 2.90
C GLY A 318 -0.02 -16.43 2.60
N PRO A 319 0.33 -15.50 1.69
CA PRO A 319 -0.58 -14.56 1.03
C PRO A 319 -1.48 -15.28 0.02
N ARG A 320 -2.75 -14.92 -0.02
CA ARG A 320 -3.73 -15.48 -0.96
C ARG A 320 -4.18 -14.43 -1.97
N PHE A 321 -4.43 -14.87 -3.20
CA PHE A 321 -5.01 -14.03 -4.24
C PHE A 321 -6.25 -14.70 -4.83
N ILE A 322 -7.41 -14.07 -4.68
CA ILE A 322 -8.67 -14.53 -5.24
C ILE A 322 -9.03 -13.54 -6.35
N HIS A 323 -8.90 -13.97 -7.60
CA HIS A 323 -9.27 -13.21 -8.79
C HIS A 323 -10.74 -13.48 -9.11
N VAL A 324 -11.60 -12.48 -8.93
CA VAL A 324 -13.04 -12.59 -9.12
C VAL A 324 -13.41 -11.90 -10.42
N ILE A 325 -13.85 -12.67 -11.42
CA ILE A 325 -14.33 -12.11 -12.68
C ILE A 325 -15.77 -11.64 -12.49
N ILE A 326 -16.03 -10.37 -12.78
CA ILE A 326 -17.34 -9.73 -12.59
C ILE A 326 -17.68 -8.83 -13.78
N ARG A 327 -18.95 -8.43 -13.87
CA ARG A 327 -19.46 -7.53 -14.89
C ARG A 327 -19.04 -6.08 -14.62
N PRO A 328 -18.76 -5.28 -15.67
CA PRO A 328 -18.69 -3.83 -15.56
C PRO A 328 -19.99 -3.24 -15.02
N GLY A 329 -19.87 -2.18 -14.23
CA GLY A 329 -21.02 -1.49 -13.66
C GLY A 329 -20.83 -1.10 -12.20
N ASN A 330 -21.72 -0.24 -11.74
CA ASN A 330 -21.79 0.26 -10.37
C ASN A 330 -23.24 0.14 -9.88
N SER A 331 -23.41 -0.30 -8.64
CA SER A 331 -24.72 -0.25 -7.99
C SER A 331 -25.04 1.16 -7.52
N ALA A 332 -26.33 1.51 -7.56
CA ALA A 332 -26.82 2.78 -7.04
C ALA A 332 -26.96 2.71 -5.52
N VAL A 333 -25.88 3.04 -4.80
CA VAL A 333 -25.82 3.04 -3.34
C VAL A 333 -25.49 4.44 -2.80
N PRO A 334 -25.92 4.79 -1.57
CA PRO A 334 -25.58 6.07 -0.95
C PRO A 334 -24.08 6.28 -0.77
N ASN A 335 -23.67 7.54 -0.56
CA ASN A 335 -22.32 7.83 -0.10
C ASN A 335 -22.14 7.37 1.36
N ILE A 336 -20.90 7.04 1.72
CA ILE A 336 -20.51 6.76 3.09
C ILE A 336 -20.69 8.06 3.90
N PRO A 337 -21.49 8.05 4.99
CA PRO A 337 -21.77 9.25 5.79
C PRO A 337 -20.65 9.59 6.79
N LEU A 338 -19.61 8.75 6.86
CA LEU A 338 -18.48 8.90 7.77
C LEU A 338 -17.41 9.80 7.18
N SER A 339 -16.85 10.66 8.01
CA SER A 339 -15.63 11.39 7.73
C SER A 339 -14.40 10.45 7.70
N PRO A 340 -13.30 10.86 7.05
CA PRO A 340 -12.05 10.10 7.10
C PRO A 340 -11.56 9.80 8.52
N GLY A 341 -11.71 10.77 9.44
CA GLY A 341 -11.31 10.62 10.84
C GLY A 341 -12.15 9.55 11.56
N GLU A 342 -13.46 9.55 11.36
CA GLU A 342 -14.35 8.53 11.94
C GLU A 342 -14.03 7.12 11.41
N ILE A 343 -13.75 6.98 10.10
CA ILE A 343 -13.34 5.70 9.49
C ILE A 343 -12.03 5.22 10.13
N ARG A 344 -11.03 6.10 10.26
CA ARG A 344 -9.75 5.76 10.91
C ARG A 344 -9.98 5.33 12.35
N ASP A 345 -10.64 6.17 13.15
CA ASP A 345 -10.71 6.01 14.60
C ASP A 345 -11.47 4.75 14.99
N ARG A 346 -12.61 4.48 14.35
CA ARG A 346 -13.36 3.25 14.61
C ARG A 346 -12.59 1.99 14.21
N PHE A 347 -11.88 2.03 13.07
CA PHE A 347 -11.06 0.91 12.61
C PHE A 347 -9.91 0.62 13.59
N MET A 348 -9.23 1.67 14.05
CA MET A 348 -8.17 1.56 15.06
C MET A 348 -8.69 1.03 16.40
N GLN A 349 -9.87 1.48 16.84
CA GLN A 349 -10.50 0.99 18.08
C GLN A 349 -10.89 -0.49 17.99
N ALA A 350 -11.48 -0.92 16.87
CA ALA A 350 -11.85 -2.32 16.64
C ALA A 350 -10.65 -3.28 16.65
N MET A 351 -9.45 -2.78 16.31
CA MET A 351 -8.21 -3.56 16.47
C MET A 351 -7.78 -3.71 17.92
N GLN A 352 -7.94 -2.68 18.76
CA GLN A 352 -7.51 -2.70 20.17
C GLN A 352 -8.43 -3.53 21.07
N ALA A 353 -9.73 -3.56 20.78
CA ALA A 353 -10.74 -4.25 21.58
C ALA A 353 -10.49 -5.77 21.70
N VAL A 354 -9.84 -6.39 20.71
CA VAL A 354 -9.55 -7.84 20.69
C VAL A 354 -8.27 -8.19 21.47
N SER A 355 -7.31 -7.27 21.58
CA SER A 355 -6.04 -7.48 22.28
C SER A 355 -6.16 -7.43 23.81
N SER A 356 -7.24 -6.83 24.32
CA SER A 356 -7.49 -6.61 25.76
C SER A 356 -8.14 -7.81 26.46
N GLY A 357 -8.43 -8.89 25.73
CA GLY A 357 -9.05 -10.12 26.23
C GLY A 357 -8.10 -11.31 26.40
N LYS A 358 -6.78 -11.08 26.45
CA LYS A 358 -5.76 -12.11 26.72
C LYS A 358 -5.12 -11.93 28.08
#